data_AF-F6FFQ6-F1
#
_entry.id   AF-F6FFQ6-F1
#
_cell.length_a   1.000
_cell.length_b   1.000
_cell.length_c   1.000
_cell.angle_alpha   90.00
_cell.angle_beta   90.00
_cell.angle_gamma   90.00
#
_symmetry.space_group_name_H-M   'P 1'
#
loop_
_entity.id
_entity.type
_entity.pdbx_description
1 polymer ?
#
loop_
_entity_poly.entity_id
_entity_poly.type
_entity_poly.pdbx_seq_one_letter_code
_entity_poly.pdbx_strand_id
1 'polypeptide(L)'
;MELDSKKNQESLKLVEKYCLIRDLASQLSRKGKTLLTSSSLATDWNNTYTKRKNKSTARADVGLDGANWDNTQQETDLKKIKEWCEGTSKQDFLASEDKYEKLHKWCTKDGAQVD
;
A
#
# COMPACT_ATOMS: atom_id res chain seq x y z
N MET A 1 24.35 35.69 -13.50
CA MET A 1 24.24 35.14 -12.13
C MET A 1 24.52 33.65 -12.25
N GLU A 2 25.65 33.16 -11.73
CA GLU A 2 25.81 31.71 -11.61
C GLU A 2 24.83 31.22 -10.56
N LEU A 3 24.01 30.23 -10.91
CA LEU A 3 23.14 29.59 -9.94
C LEU A 3 24.02 28.90 -8.88
N ASP A 4 23.77 29.19 -7.60
CA ASP A 4 24.49 28.57 -6.48
C ASP A 4 24.30 27.04 -6.40
N SER A 5 23.43 26.48 -7.25
CA SER A 5 23.32 25.05 -7.51
C SER A 5 24.63 24.42 -7.96
N LYS A 6 25.47 25.15 -8.71
CA LYS A 6 26.80 24.66 -9.13
C LYS A 6 27.78 24.50 -7.96
N LYS A 7 27.64 25.31 -6.90
CA LYS A 7 28.49 25.25 -5.71
C LYS A 7 28.01 24.24 -4.67
N ASN A 8 26.73 23.89 -4.71
CA ASN A 8 26.07 23.04 -3.71
C ASN A 8 25.55 21.73 -4.32
N GLN A 9 26.32 21.10 -5.22
CA GLN A 9 25.91 19.85 -5.88
C GLN A 9 25.60 18.72 -4.90
N GLU A 10 26.36 18.60 -3.80
CA GLU A 10 26.13 17.63 -2.74
C GLU A 10 24.76 17.82 -2.08
N SER A 11 24.43 19.04 -1.67
CA SER A 11 23.14 19.39 -1.09
C SER A 11 21.99 19.14 -2.07
N LEU A 12 22.19 19.42 -3.36
CA LEU A 12 21.20 19.12 -4.39
C LEU A 12 20.97 17.62 -4.57
N LYS A 13 22.00 16.79 -4.52
CA LYS A 13 21.84 15.32 -4.56
C LYS A 13 21.06 14.80 -3.35
N LEU A 14 21.25 15.40 -2.18
CA LEU A 14 20.49 15.04 -0.97
C LEU A 14 19.02 15.47 -1.09
N VAL A 15 18.75 16.69 -1.57
CA VAL A 15 17.40 17.18 -1.82
C VAL A 15 16.71 16.37 -2.92
N GLU A 16 17.43 15.99 -3.98
CA GLU A 16 16.92 15.16 -5.06
C GLU A 16 16.56 13.76 -4.54
N LYS A 17 17.41 13.12 -3.72
CA LYS A 17 17.06 11.88 -3.03
C LYS A 17 15.81 12.04 -2.15
N TYR A 18 15.70 13.15 -1.42
CA TYR A 18 14.54 13.43 -0.56
C TYR A 18 13.25 13.68 -1.39
N CYS A 19 13.36 14.28 -2.57
CA CYS A 19 12.26 14.41 -3.53
C CYS A 19 11.91 13.08 -4.25
N LEU A 20 12.83 12.12 -4.25
CA LEU A 20 12.66 10.81 -4.91
C LEU A 20 12.16 9.72 -3.96
N ILE A 21 12.42 9.81 -2.66
CA ILE A 21 11.80 8.93 -1.66
C ILE A 21 10.33 9.33 -1.58
N ARG A 22 9.47 8.41 -1.99
CA ARG A 22 8.02 8.57 -2.02
C ARG A 22 7.41 7.60 -1.04
N ASP A 23 6.27 7.95 -0.50
CA ASP A 23 5.46 6.97 0.20
C ASP A 23 4.84 5.94 -0.77
N LEU A 24 4.40 4.83 -0.21
CA LEU A 24 3.76 3.74 -0.94
C LEU A 24 2.49 4.19 -1.67
N ALA A 25 1.71 5.11 -1.08
CA ALA A 25 0.52 5.70 -1.69
C ALA A 25 0.83 6.46 -2.99
N SER A 26 1.85 7.34 -2.96
CA SER A 26 2.31 8.12 -4.12
C SER A 26 2.86 7.21 -5.21
N GLN A 27 3.56 6.15 -4.81
CA GLN A 27 4.07 5.16 -5.76
C GLN A 27 2.93 4.39 -6.45
N LEU A 28 1.87 4.02 -5.73
CA LEU A 28 0.68 3.40 -6.30
C LEU A 28 -0.06 4.34 -7.26
N SER A 29 -0.27 5.60 -6.85
CA SER A 29 -0.95 6.61 -7.65
C SER A 29 -0.24 6.82 -9.01
N ARG A 30 1.10 6.88 -9.01
CA ARG A 30 1.90 6.97 -10.25
C ARG A 30 1.72 5.78 -11.20
N LYS A 31 1.36 4.62 -10.67
CA LYS A 31 1.08 3.40 -11.45
C LYS A 31 -0.40 3.27 -11.81
N GLY A 32 -1.19 4.34 -11.60
CA GLY A 32 -2.62 4.39 -11.90
C GLY A 32 -3.47 3.56 -10.96
N LYS A 33 -2.98 3.23 -9.75
CA LYS A 33 -3.69 2.41 -8.78
C LYS A 33 -4.49 3.27 -7.82
N THR A 34 -5.72 2.84 -7.53
CA THR A 34 -6.63 3.59 -6.67
C THR A 34 -6.63 3.01 -5.26
N LEU A 35 -5.97 3.71 -4.32
CA LEU A 35 -5.96 3.34 -2.91
C LEU A 35 -7.36 3.46 -2.30
N LEU A 36 -7.75 2.46 -1.52
CA LEU A 36 -8.94 2.48 -0.69
C LEU A 36 -8.67 3.28 0.58
N THR A 37 -9.62 4.14 0.92
CA THR A 37 -9.59 5.05 2.07
C THR A 37 -10.81 4.81 2.96
N SER A 38 -10.86 5.52 4.09
CA SER A 38 -12.05 5.58 4.95
C SER A 38 -13.31 6.09 4.24
N SER A 39 -13.15 6.91 3.20
CA SER A 39 -14.25 7.40 2.35
C SER A 39 -14.63 6.46 1.20
N SER A 40 -13.91 5.35 1.03
CA SER A 40 -14.23 4.37 -0.01
C SER A 40 -15.45 3.53 0.36
N LEU A 41 -16.17 3.06 -0.66
CA LEU A 41 -17.39 2.28 -0.45
C LEU A 41 -17.07 0.95 0.24
N ALA A 42 -17.96 0.51 1.14
CA ALA A 42 -17.83 -0.77 1.81
C ALA A 42 -17.75 -1.94 0.82
N THR A 43 -18.41 -1.82 -0.34
CA THR A 43 -18.34 -2.80 -1.44
C THR A 43 -16.93 -2.97 -1.99
N ASP A 44 -16.13 -1.90 -2.09
CA ASP A 44 -14.77 -1.98 -2.63
C ASP A 44 -13.85 -2.77 -1.70
N TRP A 45 -14.00 -2.54 -0.39
CA TRP A 45 -13.31 -3.30 0.65
C TRP A 45 -13.74 -4.78 0.66
N ASN A 46 -15.04 -5.04 0.58
CA ASN A 46 -15.59 -6.40 0.56
C ASN A 46 -15.14 -7.19 -0.67
N ASN A 47 -15.07 -6.54 -1.84
CA ASN A 47 -14.61 -7.17 -3.08
C ASN A 47 -13.15 -7.60 -2.98
N THR A 48 -12.30 -6.71 -2.46
CA THR A 48 -10.88 -6.99 -2.25
C THR A 48 -10.70 -8.15 -1.27
N TYR A 49 -11.38 -8.09 -0.12
CA TYR A 49 -11.36 -9.15 0.89
C TYR A 49 -11.81 -10.51 0.33
N THR A 50 -12.93 -10.54 -0.39
CA THR A 50 -13.49 -11.76 -0.99
C THR A 50 -12.50 -12.36 -2.00
N LYS A 51 -11.86 -11.53 -2.83
CA LYS A 51 -10.82 -11.98 -3.76
C LYS A 51 -9.65 -12.63 -3.00
N ARG A 52 -9.16 -12.01 -1.92
CA ARG A 52 -8.05 -12.55 -1.11
C ARG A 52 -8.44 -13.87 -0.43
N LYS A 53 -9.67 -13.96 0.07
CA LYS A 53 -10.25 -15.18 0.63
C LYS A 53 -10.28 -16.31 -0.39
N ASN A 54 -10.84 -16.05 -1.57
CA ASN A 54 -10.96 -17.06 -2.63
C ASN A 54 -9.59 -17.53 -3.16
N LYS A 55 -8.60 -16.64 -3.16
CA LYS A 55 -7.22 -16.97 -3.54
C LYS A 55 -6.39 -17.58 -2.41
N SER A 56 -6.96 -17.74 -1.21
CA SER A 56 -6.23 -18.18 -0.02
C SER A 56 -4.95 -17.38 0.22
N THR A 57 -5.00 -16.06 0.00
CA THR A 57 -3.84 -15.18 0.22
C THR A 57 -3.41 -15.23 1.69
N ALA A 58 -2.11 -15.07 1.94
CA ALA A 58 -1.55 -15.12 3.28
C ALA A 58 -2.16 -14.02 4.16
N ARG A 59 -2.83 -14.43 5.23
CA ARG A 59 -3.46 -13.55 6.22
C ARG A 59 -2.42 -12.68 6.96
N ALA A 60 -1.22 -13.23 7.16
CA ALA A 60 -0.10 -12.53 7.77
C ALA A 60 0.40 -11.32 6.96
N ASP A 61 0.09 -11.22 5.65
CA ASP A 61 0.51 -10.10 4.81
C ASP A 61 0.06 -8.74 5.36
N VAL A 62 -1.09 -8.74 6.04
CA VAL A 62 -1.73 -7.55 6.61
C VAL A 62 -1.96 -7.67 8.11
N GLY A 63 -1.17 -8.52 8.77
CA GLY A 63 -1.20 -8.70 10.23
C GLY A 63 -2.45 -9.41 10.77
N LEU A 64 -3.13 -10.20 9.95
CA LEU A 64 -4.24 -11.04 10.42
C LEU A 64 -3.72 -12.35 11.00
N ASP A 65 -4.36 -12.78 12.08
CA ASP A 65 -4.07 -14.05 12.75
C ASP A 65 -4.75 -15.23 12.02
N GLY A 66 -4.17 -16.41 12.20
CA GLY A 66 -4.67 -17.68 11.66
C GLY A 66 -4.32 -17.90 10.18
N ALA A 67 -3.93 -19.13 9.83
CA ALA A 67 -3.57 -19.49 8.46
C ALA A 67 -4.79 -19.84 7.58
N ASN A 68 -5.90 -20.28 8.21
CA ASN A 68 -7.07 -20.82 7.51
C ASN A 68 -8.18 -19.77 7.35
N TRP A 69 -8.83 -19.79 6.18
CA TRP A 69 -9.95 -18.91 5.84
C TRP A 69 -11.32 -19.38 6.37
N ASP A 70 -11.35 -20.46 7.16
CA ASP A 70 -12.57 -21.09 7.69
C ASP A 70 -13.09 -20.42 8.98
N ASN A 71 -12.22 -19.77 9.76
CA ASN A 71 -12.57 -19.09 11.02
C ASN A 71 -12.63 -17.55 10.89
N THR A 72 -12.94 -17.05 9.70
CA THR A 72 -12.77 -15.61 9.41
C THR A 72 -13.97 -14.78 9.82
N GLN A 73 -13.74 -13.82 10.72
CA GLN A 73 -14.68 -12.76 11.03
C GLN A 73 -14.40 -11.57 10.11
N GLN A 74 -15.12 -11.50 8.98
CA GLN A 74 -14.87 -10.50 7.94
C GLN A 74 -14.85 -9.06 8.49
N GLU A 75 -15.76 -8.70 9.40
CA GLU A 75 -15.80 -7.35 9.98
C GLU A 75 -14.53 -7.04 10.80
N THR A 76 -14.11 -7.98 11.66
CA THR A 76 -12.89 -7.86 12.48
C THR A 76 -11.64 -7.81 11.59
N ASP A 77 -11.56 -8.67 10.58
CA ASP A 77 -10.45 -8.69 9.64
C ASP A 77 -10.38 -7.37 8.86
N LEU A 78 -11.52 -6.88 8.35
CA LEU A 78 -11.57 -5.62 7.60
C LEU A 78 -11.12 -4.43 8.43
N LYS A 79 -11.40 -4.41 9.74
CA LYS A 79 -10.89 -3.35 10.63
C LYS A 79 -9.35 -3.37 10.66
N LYS A 80 -8.76 -4.55 10.91
CA LYS A 80 -7.29 -4.72 10.92
C LYS A 80 -6.66 -4.40 9.57
N ILE A 81 -7.27 -4.85 8.47
CA ILE A 81 -6.80 -4.56 7.10
C ILE A 81 -6.79 -3.05 6.85
N LYS A 82 -7.87 -2.34 7.20
CA LYS A 82 -7.96 -0.88 7.02
C LYS A 82 -6.88 -0.15 7.81
N GLU A 83 -6.70 -0.51 9.09
CA GLU A 83 -5.63 0.05 9.93
C GLU A 83 -4.24 -0.20 9.34
N TRP A 84 -4.00 -1.42 8.85
CA TRP A 84 -2.75 -1.78 8.18
C TRP A 84 -2.53 -0.97 6.89
N CYS A 85 -3.56 -0.80 6.07
CA CYS A 85 -3.50 -0.01 4.84
C CYS A 85 -3.21 1.47 5.12
N GLU A 86 -3.87 2.06 6.12
CA GLU A 86 -3.67 3.46 6.50
C GLU A 86 -2.26 3.74 7.05
N GLY A 87 -1.72 2.81 7.83
CA GLY A 87 -0.35 2.92 8.35
C GLY A 87 0.70 2.68 7.28
N THR A 88 0.55 1.60 6.50
CA THR A 88 1.56 1.18 5.53
C THR A 88 1.61 2.11 4.32
N SER A 89 0.48 2.66 3.88
CA SER A 89 0.42 3.56 2.71
C SER A 89 1.29 4.83 2.85
N LYS A 90 1.55 5.27 4.09
CA LYS A 90 2.37 6.45 4.42
C LYS A 90 3.85 6.13 4.62
N GLN A 91 4.24 4.86 4.60
CA GLN A 91 5.63 4.46 4.71
C GLN A 91 6.37 4.68 3.40
N ASP A 92 7.68 4.91 3.50
CA ASP A 92 8.56 5.04 2.34
C ASP A 92 8.50 3.79 1.46
N PHE A 93 8.44 4.02 0.15
CA PHE A 93 8.57 2.97 -0.84
C PHE A 93 10.05 2.57 -0.97
N LEU A 94 10.33 1.35 -0.56
CA LEU A 94 11.63 0.71 -0.72
C LEU A 94 11.49 -0.44 -1.72
N ALA A 95 12.24 -0.36 -2.83
CA ALA A 95 12.13 -1.34 -3.92
C ALA A 95 12.54 -2.77 -3.54
N SER A 96 13.27 -2.93 -2.42
CA SER A 96 13.65 -4.23 -1.87
C SER A 96 12.57 -4.85 -0.98
N GLU A 97 11.49 -4.14 -0.68
CA GLU A 97 10.41 -4.60 0.21
C GLU A 97 9.15 -4.98 -0.57
N ASP A 98 8.46 -6.01 -0.10
CA ASP A 98 7.22 -6.53 -0.71
C ASP A 98 5.95 -5.74 -0.32
N LYS A 99 6.10 -4.69 0.49
CA LYS A 99 4.98 -3.86 0.98
C LYS A 99 4.21 -3.25 -0.17
N TYR A 100 4.87 -2.89 -1.27
CA TYR A 100 4.20 -2.37 -2.44
C TYR A 100 3.21 -3.38 -3.06
N GLU A 101 3.63 -4.62 -3.27
CA GLU A 101 2.74 -5.65 -3.81
C GLU A 101 1.60 -5.96 -2.84
N LYS A 102 1.90 -6.04 -1.54
CA LYS A 102 0.87 -6.26 -0.51
C LYS A 102 -0.16 -5.12 -0.50
N LEU A 103 0.29 -3.87 -0.53
CA LEU A 103 -0.61 -2.72 -0.56
C LEU A 103 -1.46 -2.69 -1.84
N HIS A 104 -0.87 -3.01 -2.99
CA HIS A 104 -1.59 -3.14 -4.24
C HIS A 104 -2.70 -4.20 -4.14
N LYS A 105 -2.41 -5.38 -3.58
CA LYS A 105 -3.39 -6.48 -3.48
C LYS A 105 -4.49 -6.23 -2.45
N TRP A 106 -4.16 -5.63 -1.31
CA TRP A 106 -5.05 -5.55 -0.15
C TRP A 106 -5.74 -4.19 0.03
N CYS A 107 -5.15 -3.12 -0.49
CA CYS A 107 -5.55 -1.75 -0.17
C CYS A 107 -5.97 -0.94 -1.39
N THR A 108 -6.16 -1.55 -2.56
CA THR A 108 -6.57 -0.82 -3.77
C THR A 108 -7.81 -1.43 -4.41
N LYS A 109 -8.60 -0.61 -5.12
CA LYS A 109 -9.73 -1.11 -5.94
C LYS A 109 -9.26 -2.14 -6.96
N ASP A 110 -8.10 -1.88 -7.55
CA ASP A 110 -7.44 -2.78 -8.50
C ASP A 110 -7.09 -4.14 -7.89
N GLY A 111 -6.81 -4.17 -6.58
CA GLY A 111 -6.51 -5.38 -5.82
C GLY A 111 -7.63 -6.41 -5.87
N ALA A 112 -8.88 -6.03 -6.12
CA ALA A 112 -9.98 -6.97 -6.34
C ALA A 112 -9.83 -7.77 -7.66
N GLN A 113 -9.02 -7.29 -8.61
CA GLN A 113 -8.85 -7.88 -9.94
C GLN A 113 -7.52 -8.60 -10.12
N VAL A 114 -6.51 -8.27 -9.31
CA VAL A 114 -5.15 -8.85 -9.41
C VAL A 114 -5.11 -10.20 -8.68
N ASP A 115 -4.20 -11.10 -9.07
CA ASP A 115 -4.05 -12.41 -8.42
C ASP A 115 -3.18 -12.37 -7.15
#